data_AF-A0A7V1SBV3-F1
#
_entry.id   AF-A0A7V1SBV3-F1
#
_cell.length_a   1.000
_cell.length_b   1.000
_cell.length_c   1.000
_cell.angle_alpha   90.00
_cell.angle_beta   90.00
_cell.angle_gamma   90.00
#
_symmetry.space_group_name_H-M   'P 1'
#
loop_
_entity.id
_entity.type
_entity.pdbx_description
1 polymer ?
#
loop_
_entity_poly.entity_id
_entity_poly.type
_entity_poly.pdbx_seq_one_letter_code
_entity_poly.pdbx_strand_id
1 'polypeptide(L)' 'MQIKVCPKCKKPYMAIESECPHCPEPYTWDQESWANVGCLILMVLPVFLMILFWLFFLFGIFIR' A
#
# COMPACT_ATOMS: atom_id res chain seq x y z
N MET A 1 -27.34 -2.88 -10.32
CA MET A 1 -26.64 -1.99 -9.37
C MET A 1 -26.04 -2.85 -8.27
N GLN A 2 -24.76 -2.73 -7.96
CA GLN A 2 -24.13 -3.48 -6.86
C GLN A 2 -23.99 -2.56 -5.65
N ILE A 3 -24.55 -2.97 -4.50
CA ILE A 3 -24.38 -2.29 -3.22
C ILE A 3 -23.13 -2.87 -2.56
N LYS A 4 -22.19 -2.02 -2.17
CA LYS A 4 -20.99 -2.40 -1.42
C LYS A 4 -21.06 -1.83 -0.01
N VAL A 5 -20.28 -2.39 0.92
CA VAL A 5 -20.23 -1.95 2.32
C VAL A 5 -18.91 -1.21 2.55
N CYS A 6 -18.98 -0.01 3.11
CA CYS A 6 -17.77 0.75 3.42
C CYS A 6 -16.95 0.05 4.52
N PRO A 7 -15.63 -0.18 4.32
CA PRO A 7 -14.81 -0.90 5.29
C PRO A 7 -14.63 -0.09 6.58
N LYS A 8 -14.68 1.25 6.50
CA LYS A 8 -14.49 2.17 7.62
C LYS A 8 -15.76 2.38 8.44
N CYS A 9 -16.87 2.81 7.81
CA CYS A 9 -18.11 3.14 8.53
C CYS A 9 -19.16 2.01 8.53
N LYS A 10 -18.89 0.88 7.84
CA LYS A 10 -19.79 -0.29 7.72
C LYS A 10 -21.17 -0.01 7.14
N LYS A 11 -21.40 1.17 6.56
CA LYS A 11 -22.66 1.54 5.90
C LYS A 11 -22.67 1.09 4.43
N PRO A 12 -23.85 0.73 3.88
CA PRO A 12 -24.00 0.41 2.48
C PRO A 12 -23.85 1.67 1.62
N TYR A 13 -23.25 1.54 0.43
CA TYR A 13 -23.10 2.62 -0.55
C TYR A 13 -23.22 2.08 -1.99
N MET A 14 -23.49 2.97 -2.94
CA MET A 14 -23.56 2.59 -4.36
C MET A 14 -22.15 2.46 -4.94
N ALA A 15 -21.84 1.31 -5.56
CA ALA A 15 -20.50 1.04 -6.10
C ALA A 15 -20.07 1.94 -7.28
N ILE A 16 -20.91 2.89 -7.70
CA ILE A 16 -20.62 3.89 -8.74
C ILE A 16 -19.90 5.10 -8.13
N GLU A 17 -20.03 5.32 -6.82
CA GLU A 17 -19.42 6.46 -6.12
C GLU A 17 -17.95 6.15 -5.77
N SER A 18 -17.05 7.06 -6.14
CA SER A 18 -15.61 7.01 -5.83
C SER A 18 -15.30 7.38 -4.38
N GLU A 19 -16.31 7.74 -3.60
CA GLU A 19 -16.18 8.21 -2.22
C GLU A 19 -17.32 7.66 -1.38
N CYS A 20 -17.12 7.52 -0.07
CA CYS A 20 -18.20 7.10 0.82
C CYS A 20 -18.93 8.35 1.34
N PRO A 21 -20.22 8.56 1.03
CA PRO A 21 -20.97 9.76 1.43
C PRO A 21 -21.19 9.88 2.96
N HIS A 22 -20.87 8.83 3.70
CA HIS A 22 -21.01 8.79 5.15
C HIS A 22 -19.71 9.03 5.91
N CYS A 23 -18.56 8.94 5.23
CA CYS A 23 -17.27 9.22 5.84
C CYS A 23 -16.97 10.71 5.68
N PRO A 24 -16.40 11.38 6.69
CA PRO A 24 -15.93 12.75 6.51
C PRO A 24 -14.84 12.78 5.44
N GLU A 25 -14.87 13.81 4.59
CA GLU A 25 -13.73 14.17 3.72
C GLU A 25 -12.46 14.26 4.57
N PRO A 26 -11.30 13.78 4.09
CA PRO A 26 -10.95 13.49 2.69
C PRO A 26 -10.98 11.99 2.33
N TYR A 27 -11.90 11.20 2.90
CA TYR A 27 -11.88 9.74 2.73
C TYR A 27 -12.15 9.31 1.27
N THR A 28 -11.07 9.05 0.52
CA THR A 28 -11.11 8.37 -0.76
C THR A 28 -10.63 6.93 -0.60
N TRP A 29 -11.19 6.01 -1.39
CA TRP A 29 -10.75 4.61 -1.41
C TRP A 29 -9.25 4.46 -1.74
N ASP A 30 -8.72 5.42 -2.50
CA ASP A 30 -7.32 5.45 -2.87
C ASP A 30 -6.39 5.74 -1.70
N GLN A 31 -6.80 6.52 -0.70
CA GLN A 31 -5.92 6.80 0.46
C GLN A 31 -5.53 5.53 1.23
N GLU A 32 -6.47 4.59 1.38
CA GLU A 32 -6.18 3.30 2.02
C GLU A 32 -5.26 2.43 1.14
N SER A 33 -5.42 2.47 -0.18
CA SER A 33 -4.58 1.69 -1.10
C SER A 33 -3.12 2.20 -1.11
N TRP A 34 -2.90 3.51 -1.16
CA TRP A 34 -1.57 4.11 -1.10
C TRP A 34 -0.88 3.89 0.25
N ALA A 35 -1.64 3.97 1.36
CA ALA A 35 -1.10 3.69 2.69
C ALA A 35 -0.62 2.23 2.81
N ASN A 36 -1.40 1.28 2.29
CA ASN A 36 -1.03 -0.14 2.29
C ASN A 36 0.20 -0.40 1.41
N VAL A 37 0.28 0.22 0.24
CA VAL A 37 1.47 0.12 -0.64
C VAL A 37 2.71 0.72 0.04
N GLY A 38 2.58 1.89 0.67
CA GLY A 38 3.67 2.50 1.44
C GLY A 38 4.15 1.60 2.58
N CYS A 39 3.23 0.97 3.31
CA CYS A 39 3.56 0.03 4.37
C CYS A 39 4.27 -1.21 3.82
N LEU A 40 3.80 -1.77 2.71
CA LEU A 40 4.45 -2.89 2.03
C LEU A 40 5.88 -2.53 1.60
N ILE A 41 6.09 -1.35 1.02
CA ILE A 41 7.43 -0.87 0.63
C ILE A 41 8.33 -0.78 1.86
N LEU A 42 7.86 -0.19 2.96
CA LEU A 42 8.65 -0.07 4.19
C LEU A 42 9.03 -1.43 4.80
N MET A 43 8.20 -2.46 4.64
CA MET A 43 8.51 -3.82 5.08
C MET A 43 9.51 -4.53 4.17
N VAL A 44 9.41 -4.32 2.85
CA VAL A 44 10.24 -4.99 1.84
C VAL A 44 11.60 -4.33 1.66
N LEU A 45 11.66 -3.00 1.82
CA LEU A 45 12.86 -2.19 1.58
C LEU A 45 14.10 -2.66 2.38
N PRO A 46 14.01 -2.99 3.69
CA PRO A 46 15.17 -3.44 4.45
C PRO A 46 15.75 -4.76 3.91
N VAL A 47 14.89 -5.69 3.52
CA VAL A 47 15.30 -6.99 2.96
C VAL A 47 15.99 -6.78 1.60
N PHE A 48 15.40 -5.91 0.76
CA PHE A 48 15.99 -5.55 -0.52
C PHE A 48 17.38 -4.91 -0.38
N LEU A 49 17.54 -3.97 0.55
CA LEU A 49 18.83 -3.32 0.83
C LEU A 49 19.86 -4.32 1.38
N MET A 50 19.47 -5.25 2.24
CA MET A 50 20.35 -6.31 2.73
C MET A 50 20.85 -7.19 1.57
N ILE A 51 19.97 -7.60 0.66
CA ILE A 51 20.35 -8.40 -0.51
C ILE A 51 21.33 -7.60 -1.39
N LEU A 52 21.03 -6.33 -1.68
CA LEU A 52 21.94 -5.47 -2.46
C LEU A 52 23.31 -5.36 -1.81
N PHE A 53 23.37 -5.14 -0.49
CA PHE A 53 24.63 -5.10 0.25
C PHE A 53 25.46 -6.37 0.05
N TRP A 54 24.84 -7.55 0.19
CA TRP A 54 25.53 -8.83 -0.02
C TRP A 54 26.03 -9.01 -1.45
N LEU A 55 25.24 -8.60 -2.46
CA LEU A 55 25.66 -8.67 -3.86
C LEU A 55 26.89 -7.80 -4.13
N PHE A 56 26.89 -6.55 -3.66
CA PHE A 56 28.06 -5.67 -3.81
C PHE A 56 29.26 -6.14 -3.00
N PHE A 57 29.04 -6.66 -1.80
CA PHE A 57 30.12 -7.21 -0.97
C PHE A 57 30.80 -8.40 -1.65
N LEU A 58 30.01 -9.36 -2.17
CA LEU A 58 30.54 -10.51 -2.90
C LEU A 58 31.24 -10.07 -4.19
N PHE A 59 30.61 -9.20 -4.98
CA PHE A 59 31.22 -8.69 -6.22
C PHE A 59 32.54 -7.96 -5.95
N GLY A 60 32.62 -7.16 -4.88
CA GLY A 60 33.84 -6.50 -4.44
C GLY A 60 34.92 -7.47 -3.98
N ILE A 61 34.56 -8.62 -3.39
CA ILE A 61 35.52 -9.70 -3.10
C ILE A 61 36.07 -10.32 -4.38
N PHE A 62 35.23 -10.57 -5.39
CA PHE A 62 35.67 -11.20 -6.65
C PHE A 62 36.48 -10.28 -7.56
N ILE A 63 36.32 -8.97 -7.44
CA ILE A 63 37.07 -7.96 -8.22
C ILE A 63 38.41 -7.59 -7.58
N ARG A 64 38.61 -7.92 -6.31
CA ARG A 64 39.89 -7.76 -5.62
C ARG A 64 40.86 -8.88 -6.00
#